data_AF-A0AA37KTI1-F1
#
_entry.id   AF-A0AA37KTI1-F1
#
_cell.length_a   1.000
_cell.length_b   1.000
_cell.length_c   1.000
_cell.angle_alpha   90.00
_cell.angle_beta   90.00
_cell.angle_gamma   90.00
#
_symmetry.space_group_name_H-M   'P 1'
#
loop_
_entity.id
_entity.type
_entity.pdbx_description
1 polymer ?
#
loop_
_entity_poly.entity_id
_entity_poly.type
_entity_poly.pdbx_seq_one_letter_code
_entity_poly.pdbx_strand_id
1 'polypeptide(L)'
;MKLKLMIFALMLALIGCAVFAYLWIDRSITLNYVRQSGESSNESNRRLERLLEAAWIGMPEKSVIDELQLQVIKYPAESIVIKKEDGVVWFGEIPFNFEHGRLKSVGGH
;
A
#
# COMPACT_ATOMS: atom_id res chain seq x y z
N MET A 1 -46.73 -35.70 11.17
CA MET A 1 -46.25 -34.33 11.42
C MET A 1 -44.75 -34.25 11.72
N LYS A 2 -44.21 -35.05 12.66
CA LYS A 2 -42.79 -34.99 13.08
C LYS A 2 -41.78 -35.16 11.93
N LEU A 3 -41.99 -36.10 11.01
CA LEU A 3 -41.10 -36.33 9.86
C LEU A 3 -41.05 -35.12 8.91
N LYS A 4 -42.20 -34.49 8.62
CA LYS A 4 -42.26 -33.29 7.75
C LYS A 4 -41.53 -32.10 8.38
N LEU A 5 -41.65 -31.94 9.70
CA LEU A 5 -40.93 -30.92 10.46
C LEU A 5 -39.41 -31.16 10.43
N MET A 6 -38.97 -32.41 10.60
CA MET A 6 -37.56 -32.79 10.49
C MET A 6 -36.99 -32.54 9.09
N ILE A 7 -37.73 -32.90 8.04
CA ILE A 7 -37.32 -32.65 6.65
C ILE A 7 -37.21 -31.15 6.39
N PHE A 8 -38.16 -30.36 6.86
CA PHE A 8 -38.12 -28.90 6.72
C PHE A 8 -36.92 -28.30 7.46
N ALA A 9 -36.66 -28.72 8.70
CA ALA A 9 -35.50 -28.27 9.47
C ALA A 9 -34.17 -28.65 8.79
N LEU A 10 -34.09 -29.86 8.24
CA LEU A 10 -32.92 -30.31 7.50
C LEU A 10 -32.69 -29.49 6.23
N MET A 11 -33.75 -29.19 5.46
CA MET A 11 -33.64 -28.33 4.29
C MET A 11 -33.18 -26.92 4.66
N LEU A 12 -33.73 -26.34 5.72
CA LEU A 12 -33.31 -25.02 6.19
C LEU A 12 -31.84 -25.00 6.63
N ALA A 13 -31.41 -26.05 7.34
CA ALA A 13 -30.02 -26.21 7.75
C ALA A 13 -29.08 -26.33 6.54
N LEU A 14 -29.44 -27.13 5.53
CA LEU A 14 -28.66 -27.27 4.29
C LEU A 14 -28.54 -25.95 3.52
N ILE A 15 -29.63 -25.20 3.40
CA ILE A 15 -29.62 -23.87 2.77
C ILE A 15 -28.71 -22.93 3.56
N GLY A 16 -28.82 -22.92 4.89
CA GLY A 16 -27.95 -22.14 5.76
C GLY A 16 -26.47 -22.46 5.54
N CYS A 17 -26.13 -23.76 5.55
CA CYS A 17 -24.76 -24.20 5.29
C CYS A 17 -24.26 -23.75 3.91
N ALA A 18 -25.09 -23.85 2.86
CA ALA A 18 -24.72 -23.40 1.53
C ALA A 18 -24.46 -21.89 1.46
N VAL A 19 -25.31 -21.08 2.11
CA VAL A 19 -25.13 -19.62 2.18
C VAL A 19 -23.86 -19.26 2.95
N PHE A 20 -23.62 -19.89 4.11
CA PHE A 20 -22.40 -19.65 4.88
C PHE A 20 -21.14 -20.06 4.12
N ALA A 21 -21.16 -21.20 3.42
CA ALA A 21 -20.05 -21.64 2.59
C ALA A 21 -19.78 -20.64 1.45
N TYR A 22 -20.82 -20.16 0.77
CA TYR A 22 -20.68 -19.15 -0.27
C TYR A 22 -20.07 -17.84 0.27
N LEU A 23 -20.62 -17.29 1.36
CA LEU A 23 -20.10 -16.07 1.98
C LEU A 23 -18.66 -16.22 2.48
N TRP A 24 -18.32 -17.41 3.00
CA TRP A 24 -16.96 -17.70 3.44
C TRP A 24 -15.98 -17.71 2.25
N ILE A 25 -16.34 -18.36 1.15
CA ILE A 25 -15.52 -18.42 -0.06
C ILE A 25 -15.34 -17.02 -0.65
N ASP A 26 -16.44 -16.28 -0.85
CA ASP A 26 -16.42 -14.94 -1.43
C ASP A 26 -15.55 -13.98 -0.62
N ARG A 27 -15.72 -13.98 0.71
CA ARG A 27 -14.91 -13.15 1.61
C ARG A 27 -13.44 -13.56 1.60
N SER A 28 -13.15 -14.86 1.54
CA SER A 28 -11.77 -15.38 1.49
C SER A 28 -11.07 -14.96 0.20
N ILE A 29 -11.77 -15.07 -0.94
CA ILE A 29 -11.26 -14.65 -2.25
C ILE A 29 -11.02 -13.15 -2.26
N THR A 30 -12.00 -12.36 -1.83
CA THR A 30 -11.88 -10.89 -1.76
C THR A 30 -10.71 -10.47 -0.86
N LEU A 31 -10.57 -11.08 0.32
CA LEU A 31 -9.45 -10.80 1.21
C LEU A 31 -8.11 -11.13 0.56
N ASN A 32 -8.04 -12.26 -0.15
CA ASN A 32 -6.82 -12.66 -0.86
C ASN A 32 -6.45 -11.68 -1.96
N TYR A 33 -7.41 -11.23 -2.76
CA TYR A 33 -7.16 -10.24 -3.81
C TYR A 33 -6.73 -8.90 -3.25
N VAL A 34 -7.40 -8.38 -2.21
CA VAL A 34 -7.03 -7.11 -1.57
C VAL A 34 -5.63 -7.19 -0.99
N ARG A 35 -5.30 -8.31 -0.34
CA ARG A 35 -3.96 -8.55 0.19
C ARG A 35 -2.92 -8.61 -0.92
N GLN A 36 -3.18 -9.37 -1.98
CA GLN A 36 -2.26 -9.50 -3.10
C GLN A 36 -2.06 -8.17 -3.84
N SER A 37 -3.10 -7.38 -4.03
CA SER A 37 -2.99 -6.05 -4.65
C SER A 37 -2.20 -5.09 -3.76
N GLY A 38 -2.42 -5.14 -2.44
CA GLY A 38 -1.67 -4.34 -1.49
C GLY A 38 -0.19 -4.73 -1.44
N GLU A 39 0.10 -6.03 -1.32
CA GLU A 39 1.46 -6.57 -1.33
C GLU A 39 2.18 -6.26 -2.65
N SER A 40 1.52 -6.43 -3.80
CA SER A 40 2.10 -6.14 -5.11
C SER A 40 2.39 -4.65 -5.30
N SER A 41 1.52 -3.77 -4.81
CA SER A 41 1.72 -2.32 -4.91
C SER A 41 2.86 -1.87 -3.99
N ASN A 42 2.89 -2.37 -2.76
CA ASN A 42 3.98 -2.10 -1.82
C ASN A 42 5.33 -2.61 -2.32
N GLU A 43 5.39 -3.82 -2.88
CA GLU A 43 6.62 -4.37 -3.44
C GLU A 43 7.10 -3.59 -4.66
N SER A 44 6.19 -3.09 -5.49
CA SER A 44 6.53 -2.21 -6.60
C SER A 44 7.11 -0.88 -6.11
N ASN A 45 6.47 -0.24 -5.13
CA ASN A 45 6.96 1.00 -4.54
C ASN A 45 8.34 0.80 -3.88
N ARG A 46 8.54 -0.28 -3.10
CA ARG A 46 9.85 -0.63 -2.51
C ARG A 46 10.95 -0.85 -3.55
N ARG A 47 10.60 -1.36 -4.73
CA ARG A 47 11.58 -1.51 -5.83
C ARG A 47 11.95 -0.15 -6.41
N LEU A 48 10.99 0.75 -6.55
CA LEU A 48 11.22 2.13 -7.01
C LEU A 48 12.02 2.95 -5.98
N GLU A 49 11.69 2.84 -4.69
CA GLU A 49 12.44 3.46 -3.59
C GLU A 49 13.90 3.02 -3.61
N ARG A 50 14.17 1.71 -3.69
CA ARG A 50 15.55 1.18 -3.80
C ARG A 50 16.26 1.64 -5.07
N LEU A 51 15.56 1.72 -6.20
CA LEU A 51 16.14 2.19 -7.46
C LEU A 51 16.53 3.67 -7.37
N LEU A 52 15.65 4.49 -6.78
CA LEU A 52 15.89 5.91 -6.58
C LEU A 52 17.01 6.15 -5.55
N GLU A 53 16.98 5.41 -4.44
CA GLU A 53 18.04 5.42 -3.44
C GLU A 53 19.39 5.10 -4.08
N ALA A 54 19.50 4.01 -4.83
CA ALA A 54 20.74 3.64 -5.50
C ALA A 54 21.23 4.71 -6.49
N ALA A 55 20.31 5.43 -7.14
CA ALA A 55 20.65 6.49 -8.07
C ALA A 55 21.11 7.78 -7.36
N TRP A 56 20.53 8.10 -6.20
CA TRP A 56 20.67 9.41 -5.54
C TRP A 56 21.46 9.36 -4.23
N ILE A 57 21.91 8.19 -3.80
CA ILE A 57 22.69 8.01 -2.59
C ILE A 57 23.89 8.98 -2.56
N GLY A 58 24.05 9.69 -1.44
CA GLY A 58 25.11 10.67 -1.27
C GLY A 58 24.88 12.01 -2.01
N MET A 59 23.76 12.22 -2.69
CA MET A 59 23.41 13.55 -3.22
C MET A 59 23.23 14.55 -2.07
N PRO A 60 23.66 15.83 -2.23
CA PRO A 60 23.41 16.87 -1.24
C PRO A 60 21.91 17.12 -1.06
N GLU A 61 21.48 17.41 0.16
CA GLU A 61 20.07 17.67 0.50
C GLU A 61 19.42 18.69 -0.44
N LYS A 62 20.11 19.81 -0.68
CA LYS A 62 19.61 20.86 -1.58
C LYS A 62 19.33 20.33 -2.99
N SER A 63 20.23 19.53 -3.55
CA SER A 63 20.06 18.96 -4.89
C SER A 63 18.87 18.01 -4.98
N VAL A 64 18.64 17.22 -3.92
CA VAL A 64 17.46 16.35 -3.85
C VAL A 64 16.19 17.20 -3.78
N ILE A 65 16.14 18.23 -2.93
CA ILE A 65 14.98 19.13 -2.82
C ILE A 65 14.70 19.82 -4.16
N ASP A 66 15.72 20.34 -4.83
CA ASP A 66 15.57 21.03 -6.12
C ASP A 66 14.97 20.08 -7.17
N GLU A 67 15.43 18.82 -7.23
CA GLU A 67 14.90 17.82 -8.17
C GLU A 67 13.44 17.45 -7.83
N LEU A 68 13.11 17.27 -6.55
CA LEU A 68 11.73 17.01 -6.11
C LEU A 68 10.81 18.18 -6.47
N GLN A 69 11.26 19.42 -6.27
CA GLN A 69 10.48 20.61 -6.64
C GLN A 69 10.23 20.68 -8.15
N LEU A 70 11.23 20.33 -8.97
CA LEU A 70 11.05 20.25 -10.42
C LEU A 70 9.96 19.24 -10.81
N GLN A 71 9.86 18.10 -10.12
CA GLN A 71 8.78 17.14 -10.37
C GLN A 71 7.41 17.68 -9.98
N VAL A 72 7.28 18.38 -8.83
CA VAL A 72 6.01 19.02 -8.44
C VAL A 72 5.56 20.06 -9.46
N ILE A 73 6.50 20.88 -9.96
CA ILE A 73 6.23 21.91 -10.98
C ILE A 73 5.82 21.26 -12.31
N LYS A 74 6.43 20.14 -12.67
CA LYS A 74 6.15 19.40 -13.91
C LYS A 74 4.79 18.70 -13.87
N TYR A 75 4.35 18.25 -12.70
CA TYR A 75 3.10 17.51 -12.50
C TYR A 75 2.20 18.18 -11.44
N PRO A 76 1.69 19.40 -11.71
CA PRO A 76 0.95 20.18 -10.71
C PRO A 76 -0.41 19.58 -10.33
N ALA A 77 -0.98 18.71 -11.19
CA ALA A 77 -2.26 18.05 -10.94
C ALA A 77 -2.22 17.02 -9.80
N GLU A 78 -1.03 16.55 -9.40
CA GLU A 78 -0.87 15.51 -8.39
C GLU A 78 -0.87 16.06 -6.95
N SER A 79 -0.88 17.39 -6.78
CA SER A 79 -0.93 18.06 -5.46
C SER A 79 0.11 17.55 -4.45
N ILE A 80 1.26 17.12 -4.94
CA ILE A 80 2.32 16.55 -4.09
C ILE A 80 2.93 17.66 -3.23
N VAL A 81 2.96 17.43 -1.91
CA VAL A 81 3.53 18.36 -0.95
C VAL A 81 4.92 17.88 -0.56
N ILE A 82 5.88 18.81 -0.59
CA ILE A 82 7.21 18.61 -0.02
C ILE A 82 7.21 19.17 1.39
N LYS A 83 7.52 18.35 2.39
CA LYS A 83 7.62 18.76 3.80
C LYS A 83 8.98 18.40 4.36
N LYS A 84 9.47 19.16 5.34
CA LYS A 84 10.69 18.84 6.07
C LYS A 84 10.38 18.78 7.56
N GLU A 85 10.57 17.62 8.16
CA GLU A 85 10.25 17.35 9.56
C GLU A 85 11.37 16.46 10.14
N ASP A 86 11.93 16.84 11.29
CA ASP A 86 12.92 16.06 12.05
C ASP A 86 14.12 15.50 11.25
N GLY A 87 14.61 16.25 10.25
CA GLY A 87 15.75 15.83 9.42
C GLY A 87 15.39 14.91 8.25
N VAL A 88 14.10 14.68 8.01
CA VAL A 88 13.54 13.94 6.87
C VAL A 88 12.85 14.91 5.92
N VAL A 89 13.07 14.76 4.62
CA VAL A 89 12.27 15.44 3.59
C VAL A 89 11.23 14.45 3.07
N TRP A 90 9.96 14.83 3.13
CA TRP A 90 8.84 14.05 2.65
C TRP A 90 8.41 14.54 1.28
N PHE A 91 8.26 13.62 0.32
CA PHE A 91 7.62 13.85 -0.97
C PHE A 91 6.32 13.04 -1.01
N GLY A 92 5.20 13.69 -0.68
CA GLY A 92 3.97 12.95 -0.35
C GLY A 92 4.21 12.07 0.87
N GLU A 93 4.03 10.76 0.71
CA GLU A 93 4.23 9.75 1.77
C GLU A 93 5.63 9.08 1.73
N ILE A 94 6.52 9.52 0.83
CA ILE A 94 7.85 8.92 0.66
C ILE A 94 8.88 9.75 1.42
N PRO A 95 9.55 9.19 2.45
CA PRO A 95 10.60 9.88 3.18
C PRO A 95 11.96 9.79 2.47
N PHE A 96 12.69 10.89 2.52
CA PHE A 96 14.09 11.02 2.11
C PHE A 96 14.90 11.34 3.35
N ASN A 97 15.73 10.38 3.77
CA ASN A 97 16.50 10.47 5.01
C ASN A 97 17.90 11.02 4.72
N PHE A 98 18.31 12.05 5.45
CA PHE A 98 19.61 12.68 5.27
C PHE A 98 20.50 12.45 6.48
N GLU A 99 21.79 12.26 6.22
CA GLU A 99 22.82 12.17 7.25
C GLU A 99 24.01 13.03 6.80
N HIS A 100 24.46 13.92 7.69
CA HIS A 100 25.51 14.91 7.39
C HIS A 100 25.23 15.73 6.10
N GLY A 101 23.96 16.06 5.83
CA GLY A 101 23.53 16.85 4.67
C GLY A 101 23.56 16.10 3.33
N ARG A 102 23.71 14.76 3.35
CA ARG A 102 23.70 13.90 2.16
C ARG A 102 22.62 12.84 2.29
N LEU A 103 22.03 12.46 1.16
CA LEU A 103 21.00 11.43 1.13
C LEU A 103 21.59 10.10 1.61
N LYS A 104 20.97 9.51 2.63
CA LYS A 104 21.34 8.22 3.22
C LYS A 104 20.41 7.10 2.77
N SER A 105 19.11 7.37 2.70
CA SER A 105 18.13 6.39 2.25
C SER A 105 16.85 7.05 1.74
N VAL A 106 16.07 6.29 0.98
CA VAL A 106 14.72 6.64 0.52
C VAL A 106 13.75 5.56 1.00
N GLY A 107 12.61 5.96 1.56
CA GLY A 107 11.66 5.03 2.16
C GLY A 107 11.91 4.77 3.65
N GLY A 108 10.99 4.02 4.26
CA GLY A 108 10.97 3.74 5.71
C GLY A 108 11.57 2.37 6.09
N HIS A 109 12.58 1.91 5.36
CA HIS A 109 13.19 0.58 5.55
C HIS A 109 14.20 0.55 6.70
#